data_AF-A0A413SYR5-F1
#
_entry.id   AF-A0A413SYR5-F1
#
_cell.length_a   1.000
_cell.length_b   1.000
_cell.length_c   1.000
_cell.angle_alpha   90.00
_cell.angle_beta   90.00
_cell.angle_gamma   90.00
#
_symmetry.space_group_name_H-M   'P 1'
#
loop_
_entity.id
_entity.type
_entity.pdbx_description
1 polymer ?
#
loop_
_entity_poly.entity_id
_entity_poly.type
_entity_poly.pdbx_seq_one_letter_code
_entity_poly.pdbx_strand_id
1 'polypeptide(L)'
;MAVLALGSTTLTSCVDDTESASVTAMRDARLRQLQALADQEESQAKIDAITAQMKEATSEAELAMLKAQYEQQLANYQQLKAMAEQQMATGLNQYQSELYNDYKNAIDQVNDLAGEIAEQSLDLIELKADSSSAAAYAQEEIIKANRNIAYQEALKNNYEALAATDIEELKAKEAEAEAAKTEKDKALSLADNSKTEANNAFTNAKADIIRRYVYQQTINNETVTKISETKPSSSTDYETLEPTNEVALAAYTLNDLGNSGDITNWNTNIATTKEVKVSEESTTSINQFEILASTLSQVTRLVEGKVKDATDALGTEGDKSDKSTAWGRHQQLVETLEAAQKAYNDAVKADPKGDHSALLNNVKDAQEAVDTDLEKERDKFGYVTLLYYQKQAEKAEAIQTKFNEAVAVFNDATKYKAYTDRVAAILAKEGKAKDAAQDAYWGAMQELAIAEANAESISNLIADTLDPETLIAQCDTQIALEKETLAIAEALIYSVNAGGTSASEREAAYADLIENAEKKIEYLEAQKDLQQKMAEQYKSQLEASLNSGSAE
;
A
#
# COMPACT_ATOMS: atom_id res chain seq x y z
N MET A 1 -11.58 -56.02 -101.92
CA MET A 1 -12.92 -55.41 -101.80
C MET A 1 -13.73 -56.26 -100.83
N ALA A 2 -14.49 -55.58 -99.97
CA ALA A 2 -15.58 -56.10 -99.14
C ALA A 2 -15.28 -56.65 -97.73
N VAL A 3 -16.22 -56.29 -96.83
CA VAL A 3 -16.69 -56.94 -95.57
C VAL A 3 -15.81 -56.70 -94.31
N LEU A 4 -16.16 -55.92 -93.27
CA LEU A 4 -17.31 -55.81 -92.32
C LEU A 4 -17.46 -56.97 -91.28
N ALA A 5 -17.13 -56.71 -90.00
CA ALA A 5 -17.73 -57.21 -88.73
C ALA A 5 -16.73 -57.04 -87.54
N LEU A 6 -16.99 -56.12 -86.58
CA LEU A 6 -17.55 -56.34 -85.20
C LEU A 6 -16.59 -57.05 -84.23
N GLY A 7 -16.32 -56.65 -82.98
CA GLY A 7 -16.66 -55.54 -82.06
C GLY A 7 -15.48 -55.41 -81.06
N SER A 8 -15.37 -54.54 -80.07
CA SER A 8 -16.33 -53.88 -79.18
C SER A 8 -15.59 -52.71 -78.49
N THR A 9 -16.05 -51.47 -78.65
CA THR A 9 -15.61 -50.37 -77.77
C THR A 9 -16.54 -50.34 -76.57
N THR A 10 -16.11 -50.94 -75.48
CA THR A 10 -16.71 -50.73 -74.16
C THR A 10 -16.42 -49.30 -73.72
N LEU A 11 -17.48 -48.54 -73.54
CA LEU A 11 -17.49 -47.38 -72.66
C LEU A 11 -17.15 -47.87 -71.25
N THR A 12 -15.94 -47.57 -70.79
CA THR A 12 -15.64 -47.50 -69.37
C THR A 12 -15.19 -46.07 -69.09
N SER A 13 -16.04 -45.39 -68.34
CA SER A 13 -15.80 -44.15 -67.62
C SER A 13 -14.38 -44.09 -67.03
N CYS A 14 -13.60 -43.08 -67.40
CA CYS A 14 -12.60 -42.51 -66.52
C CYS A 14 -13.07 -41.09 -66.21
N VAL A 15 -13.80 -40.97 -65.12
CA VAL A 15 -13.83 -39.76 -64.32
C VAL A 15 -12.40 -39.64 -63.78
N ASP A 16 -11.61 -38.69 -64.28
CA ASP A 16 -10.33 -38.36 -63.65
C ASP A 16 -10.63 -37.40 -62.49
N ASP A 17 -11.02 -37.99 -61.37
CA ASP A 17 -11.27 -37.36 -60.06
C ASP A 17 -9.94 -36.97 -59.38
N THR A 18 -9.04 -36.29 -60.10
CA THR A 18 -7.78 -35.81 -59.52
C THR A 18 -7.68 -34.30 -59.70
N GLU A 19 -8.06 -33.54 -58.67
CA GLU A 19 -7.69 -32.13 -58.57
C GLU A 19 -6.17 -32.00 -58.81
N SER A 20 -5.75 -30.98 -59.57
CA SER A 20 -4.32 -30.76 -59.80
C SER A 20 -3.62 -30.49 -58.46
N ALA A 21 -2.38 -30.94 -58.29
CA ALA A 21 -1.61 -30.74 -57.05
C ALA A 21 -1.55 -29.26 -56.61
N SER A 22 -1.65 -28.32 -57.55
CA SER A 22 -1.77 -26.88 -57.29
C SER A 22 -3.11 -26.48 -56.65
N VAL A 23 -4.23 -27.07 -57.06
CA VAL A 23 -5.57 -26.82 -56.48
C VAL A 23 -5.63 -27.40 -55.07
N THR A 24 -5.07 -28.59 -54.84
CA THR A 24 -4.95 -29.17 -53.50
C THR A 24 -4.07 -28.30 -52.59
N ALA A 25 -2.91 -27.83 -53.07
CA ALA A 25 -2.03 -26.96 -52.29
C ALA A 25 -2.67 -25.61 -51.93
N MET A 26 -3.45 -25.01 -52.84
CA MET A 26 -4.19 -23.76 -52.57
C MET A 26 -5.33 -23.98 -51.57
N ARG A 27 -6.06 -25.10 -51.67
CA ARG A 27 -7.09 -25.46 -50.68
C ARG A 27 -6.46 -25.67 -49.30
N ASP A 28 -5.35 -26.39 -49.21
CA ASP A 28 -4.65 -26.64 -47.96
C ASP A 28 -4.10 -25.34 -47.33
N ALA A 29 -3.57 -24.42 -48.14
CA ALA A 29 -3.12 -23.11 -47.66
C ALA A 29 -4.30 -22.30 -47.09
N ARG A 30 -5.43 -22.26 -47.80
CA ARG A 30 -6.66 -21.58 -47.34
C ARG A 30 -7.19 -22.18 -46.04
N LEU A 31 -7.21 -23.50 -45.91
CA LEU A 31 -7.64 -24.18 -44.68
C LEU A 31 -6.75 -23.81 -43.49
N ARG A 32 -5.42 -23.70 -43.70
CA ARG A 32 -4.50 -23.23 -42.65
C ARG A 32 -4.74 -21.76 -42.28
N GLN A 33 -5.07 -20.90 -43.25
CA GLN A 33 -5.41 -19.49 -42.99
C GLN A 33 -6.70 -19.35 -42.18
N LEU A 34 -7.75 -20.09 -42.53
CA LEU A 34 -9.00 -20.12 -41.77
C LEU A 34 -8.81 -20.72 -40.37
N GLN A 35 -8.00 -21.78 -40.26
CA GLN A 35 -7.67 -22.36 -38.96
C GLN A 35 -6.91 -21.35 -38.08
N ALA A 36 -5.97 -20.60 -38.64
CA ALA A 36 -5.24 -19.58 -37.90
C ALA A 36 -6.15 -18.47 -37.36
N LEU A 37 -7.14 -18.01 -38.16
CA LEU A 37 -8.15 -17.05 -37.70
C LEU A 37 -9.05 -17.62 -36.60
N ALA A 38 -9.42 -18.89 -36.70
CA ALA A 38 -10.22 -19.57 -35.68
C ALA A 38 -9.46 -19.75 -34.36
N ASP A 39 -8.18 -20.13 -34.43
CA ASP A 39 -7.32 -20.29 -33.24
C ASP A 39 -7.11 -18.94 -32.53
N GLN A 40 -6.95 -17.85 -33.29
CA GLN A 40 -6.89 -16.48 -32.76
C GLN A 40 -8.19 -16.07 -32.05
N GLU A 41 -9.35 -16.36 -32.64
CA GLU A 41 -10.66 -16.08 -32.02
C GLU A 41 -10.86 -16.87 -30.73
N GLU A 42 -10.47 -18.15 -30.69
CA GLU A 42 -10.58 -18.95 -29.48
C GLU A 42 -9.73 -18.36 -28.34
N SER A 43 -8.54 -17.86 -28.67
CA SER A 43 -7.67 -17.19 -27.71
C SER A 43 -8.27 -15.84 -27.26
N GLN A 44 -8.81 -15.05 -28.20
CA GLN A 44 -9.46 -13.78 -27.87
C GLN A 44 -10.67 -13.97 -26.95
N ALA A 45 -11.51 -14.98 -27.19
CA ALA A 45 -12.64 -15.28 -26.32
C ALA A 45 -12.20 -15.63 -24.88
N LYS A 46 -11.02 -16.24 -24.71
CA LYS A 46 -10.44 -16.49 -23.38
C LYS A 46 -9.96 -15.20 -22.74
N ILE A 47 -9.32 -14.32 -23.50
CA ILE A 47 -8.90 -12.99 -23.04
C ILE A 47 -10.13 -12.19 -22.57
N ASP A 48 -11.21 -12.19 -23.35
CA ASP A 48 -12.46 -11.52 -22.99
C ASP A 48 -13.09 -12.08 -21.73
N ALA A 49 -13.11 -13.41 -21.58
CA ALA A 49 -13.63 -14.06 -20.39
C ALA A 49 -12.81 -13.68 -19.13
N ILE A 50 -11.49 -13.63 -19.23
CA ILE A 50 -10.62 -13.19 -18.13
C ILE A 50 -10.88 -11.71 -17.82
N THR A 51 -11.00 -10.86 -18.84
CA THR A 51 -11.29 -9.42 -18.67
C THR A 51 -12.61 -9.18 -17.95
N ALA A 52 -13.66 -9.94 -18.31
CA ALA A 52 -14.94 -9.87 -17.60
C ALA A 52 -14.80 -10.29 -16.13
N GLN A 53 -14.00 -11.32 -15.83
CA GLN A 53 -13.71 -11.73 -14.45
C GLN A 53 -12.92 -10.68 -13.67
N MET A 54 -11.99 -9.96 -14.33
CA MET A 54 -11.21 -8.90 -13.70
C MET A 54 -12.11 -7.75 -13.21
N LYS A 55 -13.17 -7.42 -13.94
CA LYS A 55 -14.17 -6.41 -13.53
C LYS A 55 -14.96 -6.83 -12.29
N GLU A 56 -15.33 -8.11 -12.21
CA GLU A 56 -16.13 -8.65 -11.12
C GLU A 56 -15.28 -9.02 -9.89
N ALA A 57 -13.94 -8.93 -9.99
CA ALA A 57 -13.04 -9.24 -8.90
C ALA A 57 -13.32 -8.36 -7.69
N THR A 58 -13.25 -8.97 -6.49
CA THR A 58 -13.56 -8.27 -5.24
C THR A 58 -12.37 -8.13 -4.30
N SER A 59 -11.21 -8.63 -4.72
CA SER A 59 -9.98 -8.57 -3.93
C SER A 59 -8.73 -8.42 -4.82
N GLU A 60 -7.71 -7.74 -4.28
CA GLU A 60 -6.40 -7.56 -4.94
C GLU A 60 -5.75 -8.90 -5.31
N ALA A 61 -5.85 -9.91 -4.42
CA ALA A 61 -5.25 -11.22 -4.64
C ALA A 61 -5.90 -11.98 -5.81
N GLU A 62 -7.23 -11.89 -5.93
CA GLU A 62 -7.98 -12.46 -7.05
C GLU A 62 -7.60 -11.75 -8.36
N LEU A 63 -7.54 -10.41 -8.34
CA LEU A 63 -7.22 -9.63 -9.51
C LEU A 63 -5.78 -9.81 -9.98
N ALA A 64 -4.81 -9.91 -9.06
CA ALA A 64 -3.41 -10.21 -9.39
C ALA A 64 -3.27 -11.60 -10.05
N MET A 65 -4.03 -12.60 -9.59
CA MET A 65 -4.08 -13.90 -10.24
C MET A 65 -4.68 -13.83 -11.65
N LEU A 66 -5.76 -13.07 -11.83
CA LEU A 66 -6.39 -12.88 -13.13
C LEU A 66 -5.48 -12.10 -14.09
N LYS A 67 -4.75 -11.08 -13.62
CA LYS A 67 -3.76 -10.35 -14.43
C LYS A 67 -2.64 -11.28 -14.91
N ALA A 68 -2.15 -12.17 -14.05
CA ALA A 68 -1.17 -13.18 -14.47
C ALA A 68 -1.72 -14.16 -15.52
N GLN A 69 -3.00 -14.56 -15.40
CA GLN A 69 -3.65 -15.40 -16.42
C GLN A 69 -3.86 -14.63 -17.74
N TYR A 70 -4.22 -13.35 -17.64
CA TYR A 70 -4.36 -12.44 -18.78
C TYR A 70 -3.05 -12.30 -19.54
N GLU A 71 -1.94 -11.98 -18.86
CA GLU A 71 -0.61 -11.87 -19.46
C GLU A 71 -0.16 -13.18 -20.14
N GLN A 72 -0.46 -14.33 -19.52
CA GLN A 72 -0.18 -15.63 -20.11
C GLN A 72 -0.98 -15.84 -21.40
N GLN A 73 -2.27 -15.49 -21.42
CA GLN A 73 -3.10 -15.64 -22.61
C GLN A 73 -2.75 -14.62 -23.70
N LEU A 74 -2.39 -13.40 -23.33
CA LEU A 74 -1.90 -12.40 -24.28
C LEU A 74 -0.62 -12.89 -24.97
N ALA A 75 0.30 -13.51 -24.22
CA ALA A 75 1.49 -14.13 -24.80
C ALA A 75 1.13 -15.31 -25.74
N ASN A 76 0.11 -16.11 -25.40
CA ASN A 76 -0.39 -17.16 -26.28
C ASN A 76 -0.98 -16.57 -27.59
N TYR A 77 -1.79 -15.52 -27.48
CA TYR A 77 -2.34 -14.79 -28.61
C TYR A 77 -1.24 -14.22 -29.51
N GLN A 78 -0.20 -13.61 -28.94
CA GLN A 78 0.95 -13.09 -29.71
C GLN A 78 1.68 -14.20 -30.50
N GLN A 79 1.80 -15.40 -29.93
CA GLN A 79 2.36 -16.55 -30.66
C GLN A 79 1.47 -17.00 -31.81
N LEU A 80 0.16 -17.11 -31.58
CA LEU A 80 -0.81 -17.46 -32.62
C LEU A 80 -0.84 -16.41 -33.74
N LYS A 81 -0.75 -15.13 -33.40
CA LYS A 81 -0.61 -14.01 -34.34
C LYS A 81 0.62 -14.15 -35.22
N ALA A 82 1.80 -14.42 -34.65
CA ALA A 82 3.01 -14.62 -35.43
C ALA A 82 2.91 -15.83 -36.39
N MET A 83 2.27 -16.92 -35.93
CA MET A 83 2.00 -18.08 -36.80
C MET A 83 1.01 -17.74 -37.92
N ALA A 84 -0.05 -16.99 -37.61
CA ALA A 84 -1.04 -16.52 -38.57
C ALA A 84 -0.39 -15.62 -39.61
N GLU A 85 0.46 -14.67 -39.22
CA GLU A 85 1.23 -13.81 -40.12
C GLU A 85 2.11 -14.63 -41.08
N GLN A 86 2.74 -15.71 -40.60
CA GLN A 86 3.50 -16.61 -41.46
C GLN A 86 2.61 -17.34 -42.49
N GLN A 87 1.41 -17.78 -42.10
CA GLN A 87 0.44 -18.43 -43.01
C GLN A 87 -0.17 -17.42 -44.02
N MET A 88 -0.32 -16.16 -43.61
CA MET A 88 -0.89 -15.08 -44.42
C MET A 88 0.15 -14.44 -45.36
N ALA A 89 1.45 -14.57 -45.09
CA ALA A 89 2.53 -14.01 -45.91
C ALA A 89 2.60 -14.57 -47.35
N THR A 90 1.96 -15.70 -47.62
CA THR A 90 1.91 -16.32 -48.95
C THR A 90 0.48 -16.63 -49.37
N GLY A 91 0.02 -16.01 -50.46
CA GLY A 91 -1.24 -16.38 -51.11
C GLY A 91 -2.42 -15.42 -50.88
N LEU A 92 -2.27 -14.39 -50.05
CA LEU A 92 -3.25 -13.30 -49.98
C LEU A 92 -3.09 -12.34 -51.15
N ASN A 93 -4.21 -11.90 -51.73
CA ASN A 93 -4.21 -10.73 -52.61
C ASN A 93 -4.15 -9.43 -51.77
N GLN A 94 -3.95 -8.30 -52.44
CA GLN A 94 -3.81 -7.00 -51.75
C GLN A 94 -5.00 -6.70 -50.83
N TYR A 95 -6.23 -6.91 -51.29
CA TYR A 95 -7.44 -6.68 -50.51
C TYR A 95 -7.54 -7.57 -49.27
N GLN A 96 -7.17 -8.85 -49.38
CA GLN A 96 -7.13 -9.77 -48.23
C GLN A 96 -6.02 -9.42 -47.25
N SER A 97 -4.89 -8.93 -47.76
CA SER A 97 -3.78 -8.45 -46.94
C SER A 97 -4.17 -7.21 -46.13
N GLU A 98 -4.89 -6.28 -46.75
CA GLU A 98 -5.46 -5.09 -46.08
C GLU A 98 -6.43 -5.51 -44.98
N LEU A 99 -7.45 -6.32 -45.28
CA LEU A 99 -8.42 -6.81 -44.29
C LEU A 99 -7.79 -7.56 -43.10
N TYR A 100 -6.72 -8.33 -43.34
CA TYR A 100 -6.01 -9.02 -42.26
C TYR A 100 -5.22 -8.05 -41.37
N ASN A 101 -4.66 -6.98 -41.95
CA ASN A 101 -4.01 -5.93 -41.16
C ASN A 101 -5.04 -5.13 -40.35
N ASP A 102 -6.20 -4.80 -40.91
CA ASP A 102 -7.25 -4.09 -40.17
C ASP A 102 -7.74 -4.95 -38.99
N TYR A 103 -7.97 -6.24 -39.24
CA TYR A 103 -8.36 -7.21 -38.21
C TYR A 103 -7.32 -7.28 -37.08
N LYS A 104 -6.04 -7.48 -37.40
CA LYS A 104 -5.01 -7.67 -36.36
C LYS A 104 -4.84 -6.39 -35.53
N ASN A 105 -4.91 -5.22 -36.15
CA ASN A 105 -4.74 -3.94 -35.47
C ASN A 105 -5.92 -3.67 -34.53
N ALA A 106 -7.15 -3.95 -34.97
CA ALA A 106 -8.34 -3.83 -34.12
C ALA A 106 -8.26 -4.77 -32.90
N ILE A 107 -7.77 -6.01 -33.08
CA ILE A 107 -7.60 -6.93 -31.94
C ILE A 107 -6.46 -6.48 -31.01
N ASP A 108 -5.36 -5.95 -31.54
CA ASP A 108 -4.29 -5.39 -30.69
C ASP A 108 -4.86 -4.29 -29.78
N GLN A 109 -5.68 -3.38 -30.32
CA GLN A 109 -6.37 -2.35 -29.53
C GLN A 109 -7.38 -2.93 -28.51
N VAL A 110 -8.11 -4.01 -28.85
CA VAL A 110 -8.97 -4.70 -27.88
C VAL A 110 -8.16 -5.23 -26.70
N ASN A 111 -6.97 -5.77 -26.95
CA ASN A 111 -6.09 -6.28 -25.91
C ASN A 111 -5.46 -5.15 -25.08
N ASP A 112 -5.05 -4.05 -25.71
CA ASP A 112 -4.52 -2.90 -24.95
C ASP A 112 -5.60 -2.34 -24.01
N LEU A 113 -6.82 -2.12 -24.50
CA LEU A 113 -7.96 -1.66 -23.69
C LEU A 113 -8.36 -2.66 -22.59
N ALA A 114 -8.26 -3.96 -22.84
CA ALA A 114 -8.51 -4.98 -21.82
C ALA A 114 -7.46 -4.93 -20.69
N GLY A 115 -6.20 -4.61 -21.03
CA GLY A 115 -5.14 -4.34 -20.05
C GLY A 115 -5.46 -3.10 -19.21
N GLU A 116 -5.84 -1.99 -19.85
CA GLU A 116 -6.22 -0.75 -19.16
C GLU A 116 -7.41 -0.95 -18.20
N ILE A 117 -8.44 -1.70 -18.61
CA ILE A 117 -9.59 -2.05 -17.75
C ILE A 117 -9.13 -2.82 -16.51
N ALA A 118 -8.19 -3.76 -16.66
CA ALA A 118 -7.66 -4.53 -15.54
C ALA A 118 -6.93 -3.64 -14.52
N GLU A 119 -6.15 -2.68 -15.01
CA GLU A 119 -5.41 -1.74 -14.16
C GLU A 119 -6.35 -0.78 -13.45
N GLN A 120 -7.33 -0.20 -14.15
CA GLN A 120 -8.34 0.65 -13.52
C GLN A 120 -9.22 -0.12 -12.53
N SER A 121 -9.49 -1.41 -12.78
CA SER A 121 -10.22 -2.26 -11.83
C SER A 121 -9.41 -2.54 -10.56
N LEU A 122 -8.08 -2.67 -10.67
CA LEU A 122 -7.20 -2.82 -9.50
C LEU A 122 -7.20 -1.55 -8.66
N ASP A 123 -7.00 -0.42 -9.32
CA ASP A 123 -7.05 0.90 -8.68
C ASP A 123 -8.39 1.11 -7.95
N LEU A 124 -9.51 0.68 -8.56
CA LEU A 124 -10.83 0.74 -7.94
C LEU A 124 -10.98 -0.19 -6.72
N ILE A 125 -10.41 -1.40 -6.74
CA ILE A 125 -10.44 -2.32 -5.58
C ILE A 125 -9.60 -1.74 -4.44
N GLU A 126 -8.40 -1.24 -4.73
CA GLU A 126 -7.54 -0.59 -3.74
C GLU A 126 -8.23 0.65 -3.13
N LEU A 127 -8.87 1.46 -3.98
CA LEU A 127 -9.72 2.59 -3.58
C LEU A 127 -10.96 2.16 -2.79
N LYS A 128 -11.44 0.92 -2.90
CA LYS A 128 -12.55 0.43 -2.06
C LYS A 128 -12.04 -0.15 -0.74
N ALA A 129 -10.78 -0.58 -0.69
CA ALA A 129 -10.18 -1.27 0.45
C ALA A 129 -9.58 -0.32 1.51
N ASP A 130 -8.92 0.77 1.11
CA ASP A 130 -8.21 1.68 2.03
C ASP A 130 -8.81 3.10 2.12
N SER A 131 -9.93 3.23 2.83
CA SER A 131 -10.52 4.53 3.20
C SER A 131 -9.75 5.26 4.33
N SER A 132 -8.74 4.62 4.92
CA SER A 132 -8.17 5.06 6.20
C SER A 132 -7.08 6.14 6.06
N SER A 133 -6.60 6.39 4.83
CA SER A 133 -5.64 7.47 4.54
C SER A 133 -5.95 8.25 3.26
N ALA A 134 -7.21 8.70 3.11
CA ALA A 134 -7.71 9.38 1.90
C ALA A 134 -6.78 10.44 1.26
N ALA A 135 -5.97 11.17 2.04
CA ALA A 135 -4.97 12.11 1.51
C ALA A 135 -3.78 11.46 0.78
N ALA A 136 -3.31 10.30 1.23
CA ALA A 136 -2.24 9.56 0.53
C ALA A 136 -2.76 9.02 -0.80
N TYR A 137 -3.97 8.45 -0.79
CA TYR A 137 -4.64 8.00 -2.01
C TYR A 137 -4.87 9.15 -3.00
N ALA A 138 -5.41 10.29 -2.56
CA ALA A 138 -5.60 11.43 -3.45
C ALA A 138 -4.29 12.00 -4.02
N GLN A 139 -3.17 11.92 -3.29
CA GLN A 139 -1.87 12.30 -3.84
C GLN A 139 -1.44 11.37 -4.98
N GLU A 140 -1.68 10.07 -4.84
CA GLU A 140 -1.40 9.09 -5.89
C GLU A 140 -2.27 9.33 -7.13
N GLU A 141 -3.57 9.57 -6.94
CA GLU A 141 -4.49 9.87 -8.05
C GLU A 141 -4.13 11.16 -8.79
N ILE A 142 -3.69 12.22 -8.10
CA ILE A 142 -3.19 13.44 -8.76
C ILE A 142 -2.02 13.11 -9.67
N ILE A 143 -1.10 12.23 -9.24
CA ILE A 143 0.07 11.85 -10.02
C ILE A 143 -0.37 11.06 -11.26
N LYS A 144 -1.22 10.04 -11.08
CA LYS A 144 -1.76 9.22 -12.18
C LYS A 144 -2.53 10.08 -13.19
N ALA A 145 -3.44 10.94 -12.71
CA ALA A 145 -4.21 11.84 -13.56
C ALA A 145 -3.32 12.79 -14.36
N ASN A 146 -2.31 13.41 -13.75
CA ASN A 146 -1.38 14.28 -14.46
C ASN A 146 -0.58 13.54 -15.54
N ARG A 147 -0.15 12.30 -15.27
CA ARG A 147 0.51 11.46 -16.28
C ARG A 147 -0.44 11.14 -17.44
N ASN A 148 -1.67 10.73 -17.14
CA ASN A 148 -2.65 10.38 -18.16
C ASN A 148 -3.07 11.60 -19.00
N ILE A 149 -3.21 12.78 -18.38
CA ILE A 149 -3.43 14.04 -19.10
C ILE A 149 -2.27 14.31 -20.06
N ALA A 150 -1.02 14.20 -19.60
CA ALA A 150 0.15 14.43 -20.46
C ALA A 150 0.22 13.44 -21.63
N TYR A 151 -0.07 12.16 -21.38
CA TYR A 151 -0.17 11.12 -22.39
C TYR A 151 -1.25 11.45 -23.43
N GLN A 152 -2.47 11.77 -23.00
CA GLN A 152 -3.60 12.05 -23.90
C GLN A 152 -3.42 13.37 -24.67
N GLU A 153 -2.86 14.41 -24.04
CA GLU A 153 -2.51 15.66 -24.72
C GLU A 153 -1.42 15.43 -25.77
N ALA A 154 -0.43 14.58 -25.50
CA ALA A 154 0.58 14.19 -26.49
C ALA A 154 -0.03 13.40 -27.65
N LEU A 155 -0.89 12.41 -27.38
CA LEU A 155 -1.61 11.66 -28.41
C LEU A 155 -2.39 12.61 -29.34
N LYS A 156 -3.21 13.48 -28.75
CA LYS A 156 -4.00 14.47 -29.49
C LYS A 156 -3.12 15.33 -30.39
N ASN A 157 -2.05 15.92 -29.84
CA ASN A 157 -1.13 16.75 -30.60
C ASN A 157 -0.46 15.97 -31.75
N ASN A 158 -0.12 14.70 -31.51
CA ASN A 158 0.46 13.85 -32.55
C ASN A 158 -0.55 13.52 -33.65
N TYR A 159 -1.81 13.20 -33.32
CA TYR A 159 -2.86 13.00 -34.32
C TYR A 159 -3.07 14.26 -35.16
N GLU A 160 -3.15 15.44 -34.53
CA GLU A 160 -3.28 16.72 -35.23
C GLU A 160 -2.08 17.00 -36.17
N ALA A 161 -0.86 16.65 -35.75
CA ALA A 161 0.35 16.89 -36.52
C ALA A 161 0.61 15.86 -37.63
N LEU A 162 0.25 14.59 -37.38
CA LEU A 162 0.63 13.46 -38.22
C LEU A 162 -0.50 12.97 -39.14
N ALA A 163 -1.76 13.42 -38.96
CA ALA A 163 -2.92 12.96 -39.73
C ALA A 163 -2.76 13.03 -41.26
N ALA A 164 -1.96 13.98 -41.78
CA ALA A 164 -1.71 14.14 -43.21
C ALA A 164 -0.39 13.51 -43.70
N THR A 165 0.32 12.78 -42.84
CA THR A 165 1.61 12.15 -43.14
C THR A 165 1.41 10.86 -43.92
N ASP A 166 2.25 10.61 -44.93
CA ASP A 166 2.18 9.38 -45.72
C ASP A 166 2.53 8.14 -44.88
N ILE A 167 1.83 7.02 -45.13
CA ILE A 167 2.01 5.75 -44.39
C ILE A 167 3.48 5.27 -44.40
N GLU A 168 4.19 5.43 -45.52
CA GLU A 168 5.60 5.02 -45.60
C GLU A 168 6.53 5.90 -44.75
N GLU A 169 6.18 7.18 -44.57
CA GLU A 169 6.90 8.06 -43.63
C GLU A 169 6.57 7.70 -42.18
N LEU A 170 5.31 7.33 -41.87
CA LEU A 170 4.93 6.85 -40.55
C LEU A 170 5.67 5.56 -40.16
N LYS A 171 5.73 4.57 -41.06
CA LYS A 171 6.51 3.33 -40.86
C LYS A 171 7.99 3.59 -40.63
N ALA A 172 8.56 4.63 -41.26
CA ALA A 172 9.96 5.00 -41.04
C ALA A 172 10.19 5.57 -39.63
N LYS A 173 9.18 6.25 -39.05
CA LYS A 173 9.22 6.84 -37.70
C LYS A 173 8.89 5.84 -36.58
N GLU A 174 8.16 4.78 -36.88
CA GLU A 174 7.74 3.76 -35.91
C GLU A 174 8.90 3.18 -35.09
N ALA A 175 9.99 2.77 -35.77
CA ALA A 175 11.16 2.21 -35.10
C ALA A 175 11.91 3.23 -34.20
N GLU A 176 11.89 4.51 -34.57
CA GLU A 176 12.48 5.60 -33.77
C GLU A 176 11.63 5.86 -32.52
N ALA A 177 10.30 5.88 -32.67
CA ALA A 177 9.38 6.07 -31.57
C ALA A 177 9.46 4.93 -30.54
N GLU A 178 9.53 3.68 -30.99
CA GLU A 178 9.66 2.52 -30.09
C GLU A 178 11.02 2.49 -29.36
N ALA A 179 12.10 2.91 -30.04
CA ALA A 179 13.41 3.06 -29.42
C ALA A 179 13.40 4.16 -28.33
N ALA A 180 12.75 5.29 -28.60
CA ALA A 180 12.61 6.39 -27.64
C ALA A 180 11.78 5.97 -26.41
N LYS A 181 10.66 5.27 -26.62
CA LYS A 181 9.85 4.66 -25.53
C LYS A 181 10.71 3.76 -24.64
N THR A 182 11.47 2.84 -25.25
CA THR A 182 12.37 1.93 -24.51
C THR A 182 13.47 2.68 -23.72
N GLU A 183 13.97 3.80 -24.25
CA GLU A 183 14.94 4.64 -23.53
C GLU A 183 14.30 5.33 -22.32
N LYS A 184 13.09 5.87 -22.47
CA LYS A 184 12.36 6.53 -21.38
C LYS A 184 11.92 5.56 -20.29
N ASP A 185 11.55 4.34 -20.64
CA ASP A 185 11.22 3.29 -19.67
C ASP A 185 12.42 2.95 -18.77
N LYS A 186 13.62 2.82 -19.37
CA LYS A 186 14.86 2.65 -18.60
C LYS A 186 15.16 3.85 -17.69
N ALA A 187 14.91 5.06 -18.15
CA ALA A 187 15.09 6.27 -17.36
C ALA A 187 14.14 6.31 -16.16
N LEU A 188 12.87 5.91 -16.34
CA LEU A 188 11.89 5.78 -15.27
C LEU A 188 12.35 4.75 -14.23
N SER A 189 12.81 3.58 -14.66
CA SER A 189 13.33 2.55 -13.74
C SER A 189 14.52 3.04 -12.92
N LEU A 190 15.44 3.79 -13.51
CA LEU A 190 16.56 4.41 -12.78
C LEU A 190 16.10 5.48 -11.79
N ALA A 191 15.10 6.29 -12.17
CA ALA A 191 14.52 7.29 -11.28
C ALA A 191 13.76 6.65 -10.11
N ASP A 192 13.05 5.54 -10.33
CA ASP A 192 12.34 4.79 -9.29
C ASP A 192 13.30 4.16 -8.26
N ASN A 193 14.41 3.59 -8.74
CA ASN A 193 15.49 3.12 -7.87
C ASN A 193 16.05 4.27 -7.02
N SER A 194 16.31 5.43 -7.64
CA SER A 194 16.82 6.63 -6.94
C SER A 194 15.82 7.15 -5.88
N LYS A 195 14.52 7.14 -6.19
CA LYS A 195 13.43 7.47 -5.26
C LYS A 195 13.43 6.53 -4.06
N THR A 196 13.54 5.23 -4.30
CA THR A 196 13.62 4.20 -3.24
C THR A 196 14.85 4.38 -2.36
N GLU A 197 16.01 4.62 -2.96
CA GLU A 197 17.26 4.88 -2.22
C GLU A 197 17.17 6.15 -1.36
N ALA A 198 16.61 7.24 -1.89
CA ALA A 198 16.44 8.48 -1.16
C ALA A 198 15.45 8.34 0.01
N ASN A 199 14.34 7.60 -0.18
CA ASN A 199 13.39 7.28 0.88
C ASN A 199 14.04 6.47 2.02
N ASN A 200 14.84 5.46 1.66
CA ASN A 200 15.59 4.66 2.62
C ASN A 200 16.64 5.50 3.36
N ALA A 201 17.36 6.37 2.66
CA ALA A 201 18.34 7.27 3.25
C ALA A 201 17.69 8.24 4.25
N PHE A 202 16.54 8.83 3.89
CA PHE A 202 15.79 9.71 4.77
C PHE A 202 15.27 8.99 6.03
N THR A 203 14.68 7.80 5.85
CA THR A 203 14.20 6.97 6.98
C THR A 203 15.34 6.59 7.92
N ASN A 204 16.48 6.14 7.37
CA ASN A 204 17.65 5.79 8.16
C ASN A 204 18.28 6.99 8.85
N ALA A 205 18.25 8.17 8.24
CA ALA A 205 18.79 9.39 8.84
C ALA A 205 17.98 9.87 10.05
N LYS A 206 16.70 9.47 10.17
CA LYS A 206 15.85 9.75 11.34
C LYS A 206 16.02 8.76 12.49
N ALA A 207 16.77 7.67 12.28
CA ALA A 207 16.90 6.57 13.24
C ALA A 207 17.34 6.99 14.65
N ASP A 208 18.13 8.06 14.76
CA ASP A 208 18.59 8.57 16.05
C ASP A 208 17.55 9.41 16.78
N ILE A 209 16.52 9.92 16.09
CA ILE A 209 15.55 10.88 16.63
C ILE A 209 14.10 10.35 16.69
N ILE A 210 13.82 9.18 16.12
CA ILE A 210 12.49 8.56 16.09
C ILE A 210 12.56 7.13 16.65
N ARG A 211 11.56 6.77 17.48
CA ARG A 211 11.37 5.40 17.96
C ARG A 211 10.90 4.50 16.82
N ARG A 212 11.51 3.33 16.68
CA ARG A 212 11.16 2.35 15.65
C ARG A 212 10.77 1.01 16.26
N TYR A 213 10.03 0.22 15.50
CA TYR A 213 9.51 -1.08 15.91
C TYR A 213 10.00 -2.14 14.94
N VAL A 214 10.59 -3.21 15.47
CA VAL A 214 11.04 -4.37 14.70
C VAL A 214 10.08 -5.51 14.96
N TYR A 215 9.50 -6.08 13.91
CA TYR A 215 8.55 -7.18 14.04
C TYR A 215 8.67 -8.14 12.86
N GLN A 216 8.21 -9.38 13.07
CA GLN A 216 8.13 -10.37 12.00
C GLN A 216 6.76 -10.34 11.34
N GLN A 217 6.74 -10.51 10.02
CA GLN A 217 5.51 -10.63 9.24
C GLN A 217 5.64 -11.83 8.29
N THR A 218 4.61 -12.66 8.20
CA THR A 218 4.55 -13.72 7.18
C THR A 218 3.91 -13.16 5.92
N ILE A 219 4.66 -13.15 4.82
CA ILE A 219 4.21 -12.74 3.50
C ILE A 219 4.46 -13.92 2.57
N ASN A 220 3.45 -14.41 1.84
CA ASN A 220 3.59 -15.53 0.90
C ASN A 220 4.28 -16.77 1.51
N ASN A 221 3.93 -17.12 2.75
CA ASN A 221 4.53 -18.21 3.54
C ASN A 221 6.02 -18.02 3.92
N GLU A 222 6.59 -16.83 3.74
CA GLU A 222 7.94 -16.48 4.20
C GLU A 222 7.89 -15.50 5.38
N THR A 223 8.69 -15.75 6.41
CA THR A 223 8.83 -14.84 7.56
C THR A 223 9.88 -13.78 7.26
N VAL A 224 9.45 -12.51 7.21
CA VAL A 224 10.33 -11.36 6.98
C VAL A 224 10.40 -10.46 8.22
N THR A 225 11.56 -9.87 8.48
CA THR A 225 11.73 -8.84 9.52
C THR A 225 11.45 -7.46 8.95
N LYS A 226 10.52 -6.73 9.58
CA LYS A 226 10.14 -5.35 9.22
C LYS A 226 10.62 -4.38 10.29
N ILE A 227 11.00 -3.17 9.86
CA ILE A 227 11.30 -2.03 10.74
C ILE A 227 10.34 -0.91 10.36
N SER A 228 9.58 -0.38 11.32
CA SER A 228 8.58 0.67 11.11
C SER A 228 8.70 1.79 12.13
N GLU A 229 8.35 3.03 11.74
CA GLU A 229 8.20 4.16 12.67
C GLU A 229 6.84 4.12 13.39
N THR A 230 5.89 3.35 12.86
CA THR A 230 4.55 3.17 13.44
C THR A 230 4.46 1.83 14.15
N LYS A 231 3.89 1.85 15.36
CA LYS A 231 3.66 0.64 16.16
C LYS A 231 2.73 -0.32 15.38
N PRO A 232 3.11 -1.60 15.20
CA PRO A 232 2.26 -2.55 14.49
C PRO A 232 0.96 -2.80 15.27
N SER A 233 -0.19 -2.75 14.59
CA SER A 233 -1.51 -3.02 15.17
C SER A 233 -1.83 -4.52 15.24
N SER A 234 -1.26 -5.31 14.32
CA SER A 234 -1.55 -6.74 14.12
C SER A 234 -0.54 -7.68 14.77
N SER A 235 0.57 -7.17 15.32
CA SER A 235 1.56 -7.97 16.03
C SER A 235 1.68 -7.54 17.49
N THR A 236 1.59 -8.51 18.39
CA THR A 236 1.94 -8.34 19.80
C THR A 236 3.42 -8.61 20.07
N ASP A 237 4.14 -9.19 19.11
CA ASP A 237 5.56 -9.52 19.21
C ASP A 237 6.37 -8.54 18.36
N TYR A 238 6.91 -7.52 19.04
CA TYR A 238 7.76 -6.50 18.43
C TYR A 238 8.83 -6.04 19.42
N GLU A 239 10.01 -5.74 18.90
CA GLU A 239 11.08 -5.07 19.63
C GLU A 239 10.97 -3.56 19.42
N THR A 240 11.15 -2.78 20.48
CA THR A 240 11.17 -1.31 20.40
C THR A 240 12.62 -0.84 20.35
N LEU A 241 12.99 -0.18 19.26
CA LEU A 241 14.26 0.51 19.10
C LEU A 241 14.08 1.97 19.52
N GLU A 242 14.59 2.30 20.70
CA GLU A 242 14.57 3.65 21.23
C GLU A 242 15.52 4.58 20.44
N PRO A 243 15.16 5.87 20.27
CA PRO A 243 16.06 6.84 19.67
C PRO A 243 17.30 7.04 20.55
N THR A 244 18.45 7.26 19.93
CA THR A 244 19.72 7.53 20.63
C THR A 244 19.89 9.01 20.99
N ASN A 245 19.13 9.90 20.36
CA ASN A 245 19.09 11.32 20.72
C ASN A 245 18.39 11.50 22.07
N GLU A 246 19.08 12.15 23.01
CA GLU A 246 18.62 12.30 24.39
C GLU A 246 17.27 13.04 24.51
N VAL A 247 17.04 14.06 23.68
CA VAL A 247 15.79 14.85 23.72
C VAL A 247 14.62 14.03 23.19
N ALA A 248 14.81 13.29 22.10
CA ALA A 248 13.81 12.38 21.57
C ALA A 248 13.49 11.26 22.58
N LEU A 249 14.51 10.66 23.18
CA LEU A 249 14.33 9.64 24.22
C LEU A 249 13.58 10.17 25.43
N ALA A 250 13.90 11.39 25.89
CA ALA A 250 13.19 12.06 26.97
C ALA A 250 11.71 12.31 26.62
N ALA A 251 11.42 12.73 25.39
CA ALA A 251 10.06 12.95 24.91
C ALA A 251 9.22 11.66 24.95
N TYR A 252 9.75 10.56 24.43
CA TYR A 252 9.08 9.27 24.49
C TYR A 252 8.92 8.78 25.94
N THR A 253 9.94 8.96 26.78
CA THR A 253 9.86 8.61 28.21
C THR A 253 8.72 9.34 28.91
N LEU A 254 8.55 10.64 28.66
CA LEU A 254 7.44 11.43 29.22
C LEU A 254 6.07 10.91 28.76
N ASN A 255 5.93 10.58 27.48
CA ASN A 255 4.68 10.07 26.95
C ASN A 255 4.37 8.64 27.45
N ASP A 256 5.37 7.77 27.60
CA ASP A 256 5.21 6.42 28.14
C ASP A 256 4.81 6.46 29.63
N LEU A 257 5.38 7.38 30.42
CA LEU A 257 4.97 7.60 31.80
C LEU A 257 3.49 7.98 31.90
N GLY A 258 3.01 8.85 31.01
CA GLY A 258 1.58 9.20 30.94
C GLY A 258 0.69 8.02 30.55
N ASN A 259 1.13 7.21 29.61
CA ASN A 259 0.36 6.06 29.12
C ASN A 259 0.46 4.81 30.01
N SER A 260 1.32 4.81 31.04
CA SER A 260 1.52 3.67 31.94
C SER A 260 0.30 3.34 32.82
N GLY A 261 -0.56 4.33 33.08
CA GLY A 261 -1.66 4.21 34.03
C GLY A 261 -1.23 4.29 35.50
N ASP A 262 0.05 4.53 35.80
CA ASP A 262 0.58 4.58 37.18
C ASP A 262 0.15 5.85 37.94
N ILE A 263 -0.16 6.92 37.20
CA ILE A 263 -0.67 8.18 37.73
C ILE A 263 -2.08 8.42 37.16
N THR A 264 -3.06 8.47 38.05
CA THR A 264 -4.46 8.74 37.68
C THR A 264 -4.62 10.15 37.11
N ASN A 265 -5.48 10.29 36.09
CA ASN A 265 -5.80 11.55 35.39
C ASN A 265 -4.67 12.16 34.53
N TRP A 266 -3.57 11.44 34.30
CA TRP A 266 -2.61 11.81 33.28
C TRP A 266 -3.06 11.29 31.91
N ASN A 267 -4.05 11.94 31.31
CA ASN A 267 -4.66 11.50 30.02
C ASN A 267 -4.10 12.25 28.78
N THR A 268 -3.02 13.02 28.93
CA THR A 268 -2.49 13.89 27.86
C THR A 268 -0.99 13.72 27.68
N ASN A 269 -0.54 13.63 26.42
CA ASN A 269 0.88 13.67 26.07
C ASN A 269 1.48 15.03 26.42
N ILE A 270 2.62 15.03 27.13
CA ILE A 270 3.34 16.26 27.47
C ILE A 270 4.22 16.69 26.31
N ALA A 271 4.93 15.73 25.71
CA ALA A 271 5.74 15.95 24.53
C ALA A 271 4.85 15.73 23.30
N THR A 272 4.39 16.83 22.73
CA THR A 272 3.69 16.86 21.46
C THR A 272 4.69 17.00 20.31
N THR A 273 4.21 16.95 19.07
CA THR A 273 5.05 17.17 17.90
C THR A 273 4.53 18.33 17.06
N LYS A 274 5.47 19.06 16.48
CA LYS A 274 5.24 20.06 15.45
C LYS A 274 5.85 19.56 14.15
N GLU A 275 5.10 19.64 13.07
CA GLU A 275 5.60 19.29 11.74
C GLU A 275 6.63 20.34 11.27
N VAL A 276 7.80 19.87 10.83
CA VAL A 276 8.85 20.68 10.20
C VAL A 276 9.11 20.13 8.80
N LYS A 277 8.85 20.93 7.77
CA LYS A 277 8.96 20.54 6.36
C LYS A 277 10.27 20.99 5.72
N VAL A 278 10.65 20.35 4.61
CA VAL A 278 11.78 20.79 3.77
C VAL A 278 11.53 22.19 3.18
N SER A 279 10.29 22.43 2.72
CA SER A 279 9.76 23.69 2.20
C SER A 279 8.23 23.72 2.42
N GLU A 280 7.56 24.85 2.17
CA GLU A 280 6.09 24.94 2.35
C GLU A 280 5.32 23.99 1.41
N GLU A 281 5.84 23.77 0.20
CA GLU A 281 5.21 22.91 -0.81
C GLU A 281 5.62 21.44 -0.69
N SER A 282 6.65 21.13 0.10
CA SER A 282 7.11 19.76 0.30
C SER A 282 6.15 18.97 1.19
N THR A 283 5.91 17.71 0.82
CA THR A 283 5.25 16.70 1.66
C THR A 283 6.25 15.99 2.58
N THR A 284 7.56 16.19 2.39
CA THR A 284 8.60 15.62 3.25
C THR A 284 8.74 16.44 4.52
N SER A 285 8.45 15.79 5.64
CA SER A 285 8.49 16.42 6.96
C SER A 285 9.08 15.51 8.04
N ILE A 286 9.45 16.14 9.15
CA ILE A 286 9.79 15.47 10.41
C ILE A 286 8.92 16.09 11.52
N ASN A 287 8.31 15.22 12.31
CA ASN A 287 7.60 15.59 13.53
C ASN A 287 8.61 15.88 14.64
N GLN A 288 8.90 17.16 14.87
CA GLN A 288 9.81 17.63 15.90
C GLN A 288 9.09 17.72 17.25
N PHE A 289 9.68 17.20 18.33
CA PHE A 289 9.07 17.28 19.65
C PHE A 289 9.07 18.71 20.23
N GLU A 290 7.97 19.04 20.90
CA GLU A 290 7.77 20.25 21.69
C GLU A 290 7.08 19.90 23.01
N ILE A 291 7.42 20.60 24.10
CA ILE A 291 6.73 20.47 25.38
C ILE A 291 5.68 21.56 25.53
N LEU A 292 4.45 21.16 25.82
CA LEU A 292 3.38 22.09 26.20
C LEU A 292 3.56 22.54 27.66
N ALA A 293 3.95 23.79 27.88
CA ALA A 293 4.20 24.35 29.21
C ALA A 293 2.98 24.25 30.16
N SER A 294 1.77 24.40 29.62
CA SER A 294 0.52 24.25 30.36
C SER A 294 0.30 22.82 30.84
N THR A 295 0.61 21.83 30.02
CA THR A 295 0.48 20.40 30.33
C THR A 295 1.57 19.96 31.30
N LEU A 296 2.82 20.39 31.07
CA LEU A 296 3.94 20.11 31.95
C LEU A 296 3.64 20.53 33.39
N SER A 297 3.18 21.77 33.59
CA SER A 297 2.86 22.31 34.91
C SER A 297 1.79 21.52 35.65
N GLN A 298 0.79 21.01 34.93
CA GLN A 298 -0.28 20.19 35.52
C GLN A 298 0.25 18.81 35.91
N VAL A 299 1.00 18.16 35.02
CA VAL A 299 1.55 16.83 35.30
C VAL A 299 2.59 16.85 36.41
N THR A 300 3.43 17.88 36.49
CA THR A 300 4.37 18.02 37.62
C THR A 300 3.65 17.93 38.96
N ARG A 301 2.49 18.59 39.11
CA ARG A 301 1.69 18.51 40.35
C ARG A 301 1.11 17.11 40.57
N LEU A 302 0.73 16.39 39.52
CA LEU A 302 0.23 15.01 39.64
C LEU A 302 1.33 14.06 40.09
N VAL A 303 2.54 14.20 39.53
CA VAL A 303 3.73 13.41 39.92
C VAL A 303 4.12 13.71 41.37
N GLU A 304 4.20 14.99 41.75
CA GLU A 304 4.45 15.41 43.14
C GLU A 304 3.36 14.91 44.10
N GLY A 305 2.09 15.00 43.70
CA GLY A 305 0.95 14.50 44.45
C GLY A 305 1.03 12.98 44.67
N LYS A 306 1.41 12.21 43.65
CA LYS A 306 1.56 10.76 43.74
C LYS A 306 2.63 10.35 44.76
N VAL A 307 3.78 11.02 44.74
CA VAL A 307 4.84 10.79 45.74
C VAL A 307 4.33 11.15 47.12
N LYS A 308 3.72 12.33 47.27
CA LYS A 308 3.16 12.77 48.54
C LYS A 308 2.14 11.78 49.10
N ASP A 309 1.17 11.34 48.31
CA ASP A 309 0.13 10.41 48.74
C ASP A 309 0.72 9.05 49.16
N ALA A 310 1.73 8.56 48.42
CA ALA A 310 2.40 7.32 48.74
C ALA A 310 3.23 7.42 50.03
N THR A 311 3.98 8.51 50.21
CA THR A 311 4.76 8.77 51.42
C THR A 311 3.86 8.98 52.63
N ASP A 312 2.78 9.75 52.50
CA ASP A 312 1.81 9.98 53.59
C ASP A 312 1.11 8.67 54.00
N ALA A 313 0.75 7.80 53.04
CA ALA A 313 0.14 6.50 53.34
C ALA A 313 1.12 5.50 53.99
N LEU A 314 2.40 5.55 53.61
CA LEU A 314 3.46 4.76 54.22
C LEU A 314 3.71 5.21 55.67
N GLY A 315 3.79 6.52 55.89
CA GLY A 315 4.16 7.11 57.18
C GLY A 315 5.61 6.86 57.56
N THR A 316 5.92 6.98 58.85
CA THR A 316 7.26 6.76 59.41
C THR A 316 7.22 5.83 60.62
N GLU A 317 8.36 5.25 60.99
CA GLU A 317 8.52 4.45 62.22
C GLU A 317 8.12 5.21 63.51
N GLY A 318 8.04 6.55 63.45
CA GLY A 318 7.59 7.41 64.54
C GLY A 318 6.06 7.44 64.74
N ASP A 319 5.27 6.94 63.78
CA ASP A 319 3.81 7.10 63.73
C ASP A 319 3.06 6.12 64.65
N LYS A 320 3.64 5.77 65.80
CA LYS A 320 3.14 4.71 66.69
C LYS A 320 1.69 4.90 67.14
N SER A 321 1.18 6.13 67.12
CA SER A 321 -0.20 6.47 67.49
C SER A 321 -1.16 6.63 66.30
N ASP A 322 -0.67 6.76 65.07
CA ASP A 322 -1.50 7.00 63.89
C ASP A 322 -1.76 5.71 63.11
N LYS A 323 -2.90 5.08 63.40
CA LYS A 323 -3.29 3.80 62.79
C LYS A 323 -3.73 3.92 61.32
N SER A 324 -3.75 5.13 60.76
CA SER A 324 -4.08 5.33 59.35
C SER A 324 -2.88 5.06 58.42
N THR A 325 -1.65 5.20 58.92
CA THR A 325 -0.42 4.92 58.16
C THR A 325 -0.04 3.44 58.20
N ALA A 326 0.75 3.00 57.22
CA ALA A 326 1.25 1.63 57.18
C ALA A 326 2.17 1.31 58.37
N TRP A 327 3.10 2.22 58.70
CA TRP A 327 3.98 2.07 59.86
C TRP A 327 3.23 2.06 61.20
N GLY A 328 2.20 2.89 61.36
CA GLY A 328 1.39 2.87 62.58
C GLY A 328 0.61 1.56 62.74
N ARG A 329 0.12 0.96 61.63
CA ARG A 329 -0.47 -0.39 61.65
C ARG A 329 0.55 -1.46 61.99
N HIS A 330 1.75 -1.41 61.41
CA HIS A 330 2.84 -2.33 61.71
C HIS A 330 3.19 -2.29 63.21
N GLN A 331 3.31 -1.09 63.79
CA GLN A 331 3.61 -0.94 65.21
C GLN A 331 2.54 -1.59 66.09
N GLN A 332 1.26 -1.58 65.69
CA GLN A 332 0.20 -2.27 66.43
C GLN A 332 0.40 -3.80 66.43
N LEU A 333 0.89 -4.38 65.32
CA LEU A 333 1.22 -5.80 65.26
C LEU A 333 2.39 -6.12 66.21
N VAL A 334 3.41 -5.27 66.25
CA VAL A 334 4.55 -5.38 67.17
C VAL A 334 4.08 -5.29 68.63
N GLU A 335 3.23 -4.33 68.98
CA GLU A 335 2.66 -4.21 70.34
C GLU A 335 1.81 -5.45 70.72
N THR A 336 1.08 -6.01 69.75
CA THR A 336 0.29 -7.25 69.96
C THR A 336 1.21 -8.44 70.24
N LEU A 337 2.31 -8.56 69.51
CA LEU A 337 3.34 -9.57 69.72
C LEU A 337 4.00 -9.41 71.09
N GLU A 338 4.40 -8.19 71.48
CA GLU A 338 4.99 -7.90 72.79
C GLU A 338 4.03 -8.25 73.94
N ALA A 339 2.74 -7.91 73.79
CA ALA A 339 1.71 -8.25 74.77
C ALA A 339 1.47 -9.76 74.87
N ALA A 340 1.43 -10.48 73.75
CA ALA A 340 1.30 -11.94 73.72
C ALA A 340 2.50 -12.63 74.37
N GLN A 341 3.72 -12.17 74.05
CA GLN A 341 4.96 -12.66 74.66
C GLN A 341 4.97 -12.41 76.16
N LYS A 342 4.55 -11.22 76.61
CA LYS A 342 4.44 -10.90 78.03
C LYS A 342 3.44 -11.82 78.75
N ALA A 343 2.25 -12.03 78.18
CA ALA A 343 1.23 -12.90 78.76
C ALA A 343 1.71 -14.35 78.87
N TYR A 344 2.36 -14.88 77.82
CA TYR A 344 2.98 -16.22 77.84
C TYR A 344 4.06 -16.32 78.93
N ASN A 345 4.99 -15.37 78.97
CA ASN A 345 6.10 -15.38 79.92
C ASN A 345 5.62 -15.25 81.38
N ASP A 346 4.62 -14.42 81.64
CA ASP A 346 4.04 -14.26 82.97
C ASP A 346 3.30 -15.54 83.41
N ALA A 347 2.59 -16.22 82.50
CA ALA A 347 1.92 -17.50 82.76
C ALA A 347 2.91 -18.64 83.04
N VAL A 348 3.98 -18.74 82.25
CA VAL A 348 5.06 -19.73 82.44
C VAL A 348 5.78 -19.52 83.78
N LYS A 349 5.98 -18.27 84.21
CA LYS A 349 6.56 -17.96 85.52
C LYS A 349 5.62 -18.35 86.67
N ALA A 350 4.32 -18.13 86.52
CA ALA A 350 3.32 -18.41 87.55
C ALA A 350 3.06 -19.92 87.73
N ASP A 351 3.06 -20.69 86.63
CA ASP A 351 2.89 -22.14 86.65
C ASP A 351 3.84 -22.84 85.65
N PRO A 352 5.08 -23.16 86.04
CA PRO A 352 6.07 -23.75 85.14
C PRO A 352 5.73 -25.16 84.60
N LYS A 353 4.77 -25.87 85.20
CA LYS A 353 4.36 -27.22 84.78
C LYS A 353 3.00 -27.26 84.08
N GLY A 354 2.31 -26.12 84.00
CA GLY A 354 1.04 -25.97 83.29
C GLY A 354 1.17 -26.10 81.78
N ASP A 355 0.07 -26.45 81.12
CA ASP A 355 -0.01 -26.44 79.65
C ASP A 355 -0.30 -25.01 79.15
N HIS A 356 0.72 -24.40 78.53
CA HIS A 356 0.65 -23.04 77.97
C HIS A 356 0.57 -23.02 76.44
N SER A 357 0.22 -24.15 75.80
CA SER A 357 0.25 -24.30 74.34
C SER A 357 -0.61 -23.26 73.61
N ALA A 358 -1.76 -22.88 74.19
CA ALA A 358 -2.63 -21.84 73.62
C ALA A 358 -1.96 -20.46 73.59
N LEU A 359 -1.29 -20.06 74.68
CA LEU A 359 -0.56 -18.79 74.75
C LEU A 359 0.66 -18.78 73.82
N LEU A 360 1.36 -19.92 73.71
CA LEU A 360 2.48 -20.05 72.78
C LEU A 360 2.01 -19.94 71.32
N ASN A 361 0.86 -20.52 70.97
CA ASN A 361 0.28 -20.37 69.63
C ASN A 361 -0.10 -18.91 69.36
N ASN A 362 -0.66 -18.17 70.33
CA ASN A 362 -0.93 -16.74 70.16
C ASN A 362 0.35 -15.93 69.87
N VAL A 363 1.48 -16.26 70.50
CA VAL A 363 2.78 -15.63 70.20
C VAL A 363 3.21 -15.95 68.76
N LYS A 364 3.07 -17.20 68.33
CA LYS A 364 3.41 -17.62 66.95
C LYS A 364 2.54 -16.91 65.91
N ASP A 365 1.23 -16.82 66.15
CA ASP A 365 0.29 -16.15 65.25
C ASP A 365 0.58 -14.64 65.15
N ALA A 366 0.92 -14.00 66.28
CA ALA A 366 1.31 -12.59 66.29
C ALA A 366 2.67 -12.35 65.60
N GLN A 367 3.63 -13.27 65.79
CA GLN A 367 4.92 -13.21 65.09
C GLN A 367 4.73 -13.39 63.59
N GLU A 368 3.94 -14.38 63.15
CA GLU A 368 3.63 -14.60 61.74
C GLU A 368 2.95 -13.37 61.12
N ALA A 369 2.10 -12.66 61.85
CA ALA A 369 1.48 -11.43 61.37
C ALA A 369 2.50 -10.30 61.15
N VAL A 370 3.44 -10.11 62.08
CA VAL A 370 4.54 -9.13 61.94
C VAL A 370 5.45 -9.50 60.77
N ASP A 371 5.87 -10.76 60.69
CA ASP A 371 6.75 -11.26 59.62
C ASP A 371 6.05 -11.11 58.24
N THR A 372 4.77 -11.47 58.17
CA THR A 372 3.97 -11.31 56.94
C THR A 372 3.88 -9.86 56.48
N ASP A 373 3.74 -8.92 57.43
CA ASP A 373 3.63 -7.49 57.12
C ASP A 373 4.91 -6.92 56.49
N LEU A 374 6.08 -7.50 56.84
CA LEU A 374 7.39 -7.13 56.32
C LEU A 374 7.77 -7.89 55.04
N GLU A 375 7.32 -9.13 54.87
CA GLU A 375 7.82 -10.02 53.81
C GLU A 375 6.87 -10.19 52.62
N LYS A 376 5.57 -9.91 52.78
CA LYS A 376 4.56 -10.11 51.73
C LYS A 376 3.77 -8.84 51.52
N GLU A 377 3.37 -8.55 50.29
CA GLU A 377 2.53 -7.38 49.97
C GLU A 377 1.07 -7.51 50.42
N ARG A 378 0.63 -8.73 50.72
CA ARG A 378 -0.70 -9.02 51.24
C ARG A 378 -0.65 -10.08 52.33
N ASP A 379 -1.52 -9.91 53.32
CA ASP A 379 -1.74 -10.92 54.35
C ASP A 379 -2.64 -12.07 53.87
N LYS A 380 -2.87 -13.05 54.75
CA LYS A 380 -3.73 -14.22 54.46
C LYS A 380 -5.20 -13.88 54.20
N PHE A 381 -5.64 -12.66 54.52
CA PHE A 381 -6.99 -12.17 54.30
C PHE A 381 -7.09 -11.23 53.09
N GLY A 382 -5.97 -10.96 52.41
CA GLY A 382 -5.89 -10.09 51.24
C GLY A 382 -5.69 -8.60 51.55
N TYR A 383 -5.51 -8.22 52.82
CA TYR A 383 -5.20 -6.85 53.19
C TYR A 383 -3.77 -6.49 52.81
N VAL A 384 -3.57 -5.25 52.39
CA VAL A 384 -2.24 -4.73 52.03
C VAL A 384 -1.40 -4.46 53.28
N THR A 385 -0.12 -4.77 53.18
CA THR A 385 0.85 -4.75 54.28
C THR A 385 1.81 -3.56 54.19
N LEU A 386 2.68 -3.40 55.19
CA LEU A 386 3.78 -2.43 55.16
C LEU A 386 4.65 -2.56 53.90
N LEU A 387 5.05 -3.78 53.52
CA LEU A 387 5.86 -4.01 52.32
C LEU A 387 5.21 -3.47 51.04
N TYR A 388 3.88 -3.60 50.92
CA TYR A 388 3.16 -3.04 49.77
C TYR A 388 3.31 -1.52 49.70
N TYR A 389 3.10 -0.80 50.81
CA TYR A 389 3.23 0.65 50.83
C TYR A 389 4.66 1.12 50.60
N GLN A 390 5.66 0.39 51.12
CA GLN A 390 7.08 0.66 50.82
C GLN A 390 7.34 0.60 49.32
N LYS A 391 6.91 -0.47 48.65
CA LYS A 391 7.06 -0.61 47.19
C LYS A 391 6.29 0.45 46.39
N GLN A 392 5.11 0.89 46.86
CA GLN A 392 4.37 1.96 46.19
C GLN A 392 5.09 3.31 46.33
N ALA A 393 5.69 3.61 47.48
CA ALA A 393 6.50 4.81 47.68
C ALA A 393 7.76 4.78 46.79
N GLU A 394 8.50 3.67 46.79
CA GLU A 394 9.67 3.47 45.92
C GLU A 394 9.31 3.62 44.44
N LYS A 395 8.18 3.04 44.01
CA LYS A 395 7.68 3.18 42.63
C LYS A 395 7.33 4.63 42.31
N ALA A 396 6.67 5.36 43.21
CA ALA A 396 6.34 6.76 43.01
C ALA A 396 7.59 7.65 42.90
N GLU A 397 8.59 7.44 43.77
CA GLU A 397 9.88 8.13 43.72
C GLU A 397 10.65 7.82 42.42
N ALA A 398 10.64 6.57 41.97
CA ALA A 398 11.24 6.17 40.70
C ALA A 398 10.56 6.85 39.51
N ILE A 399 9.23 6.96 39.52
CA ILE A 399 8.47 7.70 38.49
C ILE A 399 8.84 9.18 38.52
N GLN A 400 8.88 9.80 39.70
CA GLN A 400 9.26 11.21 39.85
C GLN A 400 10.69 11.47 39.37
N THR A 401 11.62 10.57 39.68
CA THR A 401 13.02 10.67 39.25
C THR A 401 13.10 10.63 37.72
N LYS A 402 12.51 9.60 37.08
CA LYS A 402 12.49 9.48 35.62
C LYS A 402 11.82 10.68 34.94
N PHE A 403 10.71 11.16 35.50
CA PHE A 403 10.01 12.33 35.01
C PHE A 403 10.91 13.58 35.07
N ASN A 404 11.52 13.85 36.22
CA ASN A 404 12.39 15.02 36.40
C ASN A 404 13.63 14.96 35.52
N GLU A 405 14.26 13.79 35.37
CA GLU A 405 15.40 13.58 34.47
C GLU A 405 15.02 13.88 33.01
N ALA A 406 13.90 13.34 32.53
CA ALA A 406 13.42 13.59 31.18
C ALA A 406 13.06 15.07 30.94
N VAL A 407 12.38 15.71 31.90
CA VAL A 407 12.08 17.16 31.83
C VAL A 407 13.37 17.99 31.81
N ALA A 408 14.38 17.62 32.61
CA ALA A 408 15.65 18.33 32.66
C ALA A 408 16.41 18.22 31.32
N VAL A 409 16.43 17.04 30.70
CA VAL A 409 17.04 16.84 29.37
C VAL A 409 16.35 17.69 28.31
N PHE A 410 15.01 17.71 28.30
CA PHE A 410 14.26 18.44 27.28
C PHE A 410 14.39 19.96 27.46
N ASN A 411 14.43 20.45 28.71
CA ASN A 411 14.60 21.87 29.01
C ASN A 411 16.06 22.35 28.92
N ASP A 412 17.02 21.46 28.72
CA ASP A 412 18.41 21.84 28.45
C ASP A 412 18.49 22.47 27.05
N ALA A 413 18.67 23.79 27.02
CA ALA A 413 18.71 24.56 25.79
C ALA A 413 19.81 24.10 24.81
N THR A 414 20.92 23.55 25.32
CA THR A 414 22.02 23.05 24.48
C THR A 414 21.62 21.73 23.81
N LYS A 415 21.04 20.81 24.59
CA LYS A 415 20.57 19.51 24.07
C LYS A 415 19.40 19.70 23.12
N TYR A 416 18.43 20.53 23.47
CA TYR A 416 17.28 20.83 22.61
C TYR A 416 17.73 21.48 21.30
N LYS A 417 18.66 22.44 21.35
CA LYS A 417 19.23 23.03 20.13
C LYS A 417 19.94 21.98 19.27
N ALA A 418 20.73 21.09 19.86
CA ALA A 418 21.39 20.02 19.10
C ALA A 418 20.39 19.08 18.43
N TYR A 419 19.28 18.77 19.10
CA TYR A 419 18.16 18.02 18.53
C TYR A 419 17.49 18.76 17.36
N THR A 420 17.15 20.05 17.51
CA THR A 420 16.53 20.82 16.41
C THR A 420 17.48 21.03 15.24
N ASP A 421 18.78 21.25 15.51
CA ASP A 421 19.81 21.35 14.46
C ASP A 421 19.94 20.01 13.71
N ARG A 422 19.82 18.88 14.42
CA ARG A 422 19.83 17.54 13.82
C ARG A 422 18.62 17.33 12.91
N VAL A 423 17.42 17.69 13.35
CA VAL A 423 16.20 17.66 12.52
C VAL A 423 16.38 18.49 11.25
N ALA A 424 16.84 19.73 11.40
CA ALA A 424 17.09 20.63 10.27
C ALA A 424 18.15 20.09 9.31
N ALA A 425 19.22 19.46 9.82
CA ALA A 425 20.26 18.86 8.99
C ALA A 425 19.74 17.68 8.15
N ILE A 426 18.91 16.81 8.74
CA ILE A 426 18.29 15.69 8.02
C ILE A 426 17.38 16.21 6.91
N LEU A 427 16.53 17.21 7.19
CA LEU A 427 15.66 17.81 6.19
C LEU A 427 16.46 18.50 5.07
N ALA A 428 17.52 19.24 5.43
CA ALA A 428 18.33 19.98 4.46
C ALA A 428 19.14 19.10 3.51
N LYS A 429 19.42 17.84 3.89
CA LYS A 429 20.22 16.91 3.10
C LYS A 429 19.37 15.75 2.58
N GLU A 430 18.99 14.82 3.45
CA GLU A 430 18.24 13.64 3.05
C GLU A 430 16.78 13.98 2.68
N GLY A 431 16.16 14.96 3.34
CA GLY A 431 14.82 15.41 2.99
C GLY A 431 14.77 16.06 1.60
N LYS A 432 15.69 16.98 1.30
CA LYS A 432 15.83 17.58 -0.04
C LYS A 432 16.15 16.53 -1.12
N ALA A 433 17.00 15.55 -0.81
CA ALA A 433 17.30 14.47 -1.75
C ALA A 433 16.07 13.60 -2.04
N LYS A 434 15.23 13.35 -1.03
CA LYS A 434 13.94 12.67 -1.19
C LYS A 434 12.99 13.44 -2.10
N ASP A 435 12.82 14.74 -1.87
CA ASP A 435 11.96 15.58 -2.74
C ASP A 435 12.49 15.61 -4.18
N ALA A 436 13.80 15.85 -4.37
CA ALA A 436 14.40 15.89 -5.69
C ALA A 436 14.28 14.55 -6.45
N ALA A 437 14.40 13.42 -5.75
CA ALA A 437 14.23 12.10 -6.35
C ALA A 437 12.77 11.82 -6.71
N GLN A 438 11.82 12.30 -5.90
CA GLN A 438 10.39 12.23 -6.19
C GLN A 438 10.05 13.05 -7.44
N ASP A 439 10.54 14.29 -7.53
CA ASP A 439 10.34 15.17 -8.68
C ASP A 439 10.95 14.56 -9.96
N ALA A 440 12.15 13.98 -9.86
CA ALA A 440 12.80 13.31 -10.99
C ALA A 440 12.03 12.08 -11.47
N TYR A 441 11.48 11.30 -10.54
CA TYR A 441 10.62 10.16 -10.86
C TYR A 441 9.35 10.60 -11.60
N TRP A 442 8.68 11.65 -11.12
CA TRP A 442 7.50 12.20 -11.80
C TRP A 442 7.83 12.77 -13.18
N GLY A 443 8.95 13.50 -13.32
CA GLY A 443 9.42 13.98 -14.61
C GLY A 443 9.68 12.85 -15.60
N ALA A 444 10.38 11.79 -15.17
CA ALA A 444 10.63 10.62 -16.00
C ALA A 444 9.33 9.89 -16.41
N MET A 445 8.34 9.83 -15.51
CA MET A 445 7.04 9.24 -15.79
C MET A 445 6.26 10.02 -16.87
N GLN A 446 6.27 11.36 -16.80
CA GLN A 446 5.67 12.21 -17.83
C GLN A 446 6.39 12.08 -19.17
N GLU A 447 7.73 12.03 -19.18
CA GLU A 447 8.50 11.85 -20.41
C GLU A 447 8.23 10.49 -21.07
N LEU A 448 8.06 9.43 -20.27
CA LEU A 448 7.68 8.12 -20.79
C LEU A 448 6.27 8.16 -21.40
N ALA A 449 5.30 8.75 -20.71
CA ALA A 449 3.95 8.94 -21.22
C ALA A 449 3.92 9.63 -22.59
N ILE A 450 4.72 10.69 -22.77
CA ILE A 450 4.82 11.39 -24.07
C ILE A 450 5.42 10.46 -25.15
N ALA A 451 6.43 9.66 -24.80
CA ALA A 451 7.06 8.74 -25.74
C ALA A 451 6.13 7.58 -26.15
N GLU A 452 5.36 7.04 -25.20
CA GLU A 452 4.33 6.03 -25.46
C GLU A 452 3.24 6.57 -26.37
N ALA A 453 2.72 7.76 -26.08
CA ALA A 453 1.74 8.45 -26.93
C ALA A 453 2.27 8.64 -28.36
N ASN A 454 3.56 8.96 -28.53
CA ASN A 454 4.16 9.08 -29.86
C ASN A 454 4.19 7.75 -30.61
N ALA A 455 4.64 6.66 -29.97
CA ALA A 455 4.65 5.34 -30.60
C ALA A 455 3.24 4.87 -30.97
N GLU A 456 2.28 5.07 -30.07
CA GLU A 456 0.91 4.63 -30.26
C GLU A 456 0.18 5.44 -31.33
N SER A 457 0.31 6.77 -31.32
CA SER A 457 -0.32 7.60 -32.37
C SER A 457 0.18 7.23 -33.77
N ILE A 458 1.47 6.92 -33.93
CA ILE A 458 2.03 6.42 -35.20
C ILE A 458 1.41 5.07 -35.56
N SER A 459 1.35 4.13 -34.62
CA SER A 459 0.74 2.81 -34.84
C SER A 459 -0.72 2.92 -35.28
N ASN A 460 -1.51 3.74 -34.57
CA ASN A 460 -2.93 3.94 -34.85
C ASN A 460 -3.17 4.61 -36.22
N LEU A 461 -2.32 5.57 -36.61
CA LEU A 461 -2.40 6.19 -37.94
C LEU A 461 -1.95 5.26 -39.07
N ILE A 462 -1.00 4.34 -38.82
CA ILE A 462 -0.63 3.30 -39.78
C ILE A 462 -1.78 2.29 -39.94
N ALA A 463 -2.50 2.02 -38.85
CA ALA A 463 -3.60 1.08 -38.83
C ALA A 463 -4.83 1.56 -39.59
N ASP A 464 -5.05 2.88 -39.67
CA ASP A 464 -6.18 3.53 -40.37
C ASP A 464 -7.56 2.96 -40.00
N THR A 465 -7.70 2.45 -38.77
CA THR A 465 -8.93 1.81 -38.27
C THR A 465 -9.98 2.82 -37.82
N LEU A 466 -9.54 4.00 -37.36
CA LEU A 466 -10.38 5.13 -36.97
C LEU A 466 -9.84 6.39 -37.62
N ASP A 467 -10.74 7.28 -38.05
CA ASP A 467 -10.33 8.56 -38.58
C ASP A 467 -9.69 9.43 -37.48
N PRO A 468 -8.72 10.30 -37.84
CA PRO A 468 -8.05 11.14 -36.85
C PRO A 468 -8.96 12.05 -36.03
N GLU A 469 -10.11 12.50 -36.58
CA GLU A 469 -11.05 13.34 -35.82
C GLU A 469 -11.73 12.54 -34.70
N THR A 470 -12.07 11.28 -34.96
CA THR A 470 -12.58 10.36 -33.94
C THR A 470 -11.53 10.10 -32.86
N LEU A 471 -10.27 9.81 -33.23
CA LEU A 471 -9.18 9.60 -32.27
C LEU A 471 -8.94 10.83 -31.38
N ILE A 472 -8.97 12.04 -31.96
CA ILE A 472 -8.86 13.30 -31.21
C ILE A 472 -10.03 13.47 -30.23
N ALA A 473 -11.27 13.15 -30.63
CA ALA A 473 -12.43 13.24 -29.76
C ALA A 473 -12.36 12.25 -28.58
N GLN A 474 -11.75 11.08 -28.78
CA GLN A 474 -11.49 10.12 -27.71
C GLN A 474 -10.48 10.69 -26.70
N CYS A 475 -9.37 11.28 -27.18
CA CYS A 475 -8.41 11.96 -26.32
C CYS A 475 -9.07 13.09 -25.51
N ASP A 476 -9.93 13.91 -26.13
CA ASP A 476 -10.64 15.00 -25.44
C ASP A 476 -11.55 14.48 -24.32
N THR A 477 -12.20 13.33 -24.53
CA THR A 477 -13.06 12.69 -23.50
C THR A 477 -12.22 12.18 -22.34
N GLN A 478 -11.10 11.50 -22.61
CA GLN A 478 -10.20 11.01 -21.57
C GLN A 478 -9.57 12.15 -20.77
N ILE A 479 -9.12 13.23 -21.44
CA ILE A 479 -8.60 14.43 -20.78
C ILE A 479 -9.64 15.04 -19.84
N ALA A 480 -10.92 15.06 -20.22
CA ALA A 480 -11.98 15.57 -19.38
C ALA A 480 -12.20 14.71 -18.11
N LEU A 481 -12.24 13.38 -18.25
CA LEU A 481 -12.36 12.45 -17.13
C LEU A 481 -11.17 12.57 -16.16
N GLU A 482 -9.95 12.71 -16.67
CA GLU A 482 -8.77 12.88 -15.84
C GLU A 482 -8.70 14.24 -15.14
N LYS A 483 -9.16 15.31 -15.80
CA LYS A 483 -9.31 16.63 -15.16
C LYS A 483 -10.36 16.62 -14.05
N GLU A 484 -11.42 15.82 -14.19
CA GLU A 484 -12.40 15.59 -13.12
C GLU A 484 -11.74 14.85 -11.94
N THR A 485 -10.99 13.76 -12.17
CA THR A 485 -10.20 13.09 -11.11
C THR A 485 -9.28 14.06 -10.40
N LEU A 486 -8.50 14.84 -11.16
CA LEU A 486 -7.56 15.81 -10.61
C LEU A 486 -8.26 16.82 -9.70
N ALA A 487 -9.38 17.40 -10.14
CA ALA A 487 -10.14 18.37 -9.36
C ALA A 487 -10.71 17.78 -8.06
N ILE A 488 -11.25 16.55 -8.11
CA ILE A 488 -11.77 15.87 -6.92
C ILE A 488 -10.64 15.57 -5.93
N ALA A 489 -9.52 15.02 -6.41
CA ALA A 489 -8.38 14.66 -5.58
C ALA A 489 -7.71 15.89 -4.94
N GLU A 490 -7.54 16.99 -5.67
CA GLU A 490 -7.04 18.26 -5.14
C GLU A 490 -7.95 18.83 -4.05
N ALA A 491 -9.27 18.79 -4.27
CA ALA A 491 -10.26 19.22 -3.28
C ALA A 491 -10.19 18.37 -2.01
N LEU A 492 -9.99 17.05 -2.16
CA LEU A 492 -9.85 16.14 -1.03
C LEU A 492 -8.58 16.48 -0.20
N ILE A 493 -7.43 16.68 -0.85
CA ILE A 493 -6.19 17.07 -0.15
C ILE A 493 -6.35 18.41 0.58
N TYR A 494 -6.94 19.41 -0.08
CA TYR A 494 -7.20 20.70 0.55
C TYR A 494 -8.08 20.55 1.80
N SER A 495 -9.12 19.72 1.71
CA SER A 495 -10.04 19.46 2.81
C SER A 495 -9.34 18.79 4.01
N VAL A 496 -8.46 17.82 3.75
CA VAL A 496 -7.69 17.11 4.79
C VAL A 496 -6.68 18.05 5.44
N ASN A 497 -5.98 18.86 4.65
CA ASN A 497 -4.94 19.76 5.14
C ASN A 497 -5.48 20.99 5.87
N ALA A 498 -6.67 21.48 5.52
CA ALA A 498 -7.29 22.63 6.17
C ALA A 498 -7.82 22.33 7.59
N GLY A 499 -7.79 21.06 8.04
CA GLY A 499 -8.25 20.64 9.37
C GLY A 499 -9.73 20.95 9.65
N GLY A 500 -10.50 21.31 8.62
CA GLY A 500 -11.80 21.97 8.74
C GLY A 500 -12.99 21.19 8.20
N THR A 501 -12.80 20.14 7.40
CA THR A 501 -13.92 19.34 6.89
C THR A 501 -14.36 18.27 7.87
N SER A 502 -15.68 18.12 7.97
CA SER A 502 -16.32 17.03 8.69
C SER A 502 -15.96 15.67 8.06
N ALA A 503 -15.98 14.59 8.85
CA ALA A 503 -15.72 13.24 8.33
C ALA A 503 -16.64 12.89 7.13
N SER A 504 -17.89 13.39 7.15
CA SER A 504 -18.87 13.23 6.08
C SER A 504 -18.48 13.90 4.75
N GLU A 505 -17.77 15.03 4.77
CA GLU A 505 -17.33 15.70 3.53
C GLU A 505 -16.15 14.96 2.89
N ARG A 506 -15.28 14.34 3.70
CA ARG A 506 -14.21 13.47 3.20
C ARG A 506 -14.76 12.17 2.61
N GLU A 507 -15.76 11.58 3.27
CA GLU A 507 -16.44 10.39 2.75
C GLU A 507 -17.15 10.67 1.42
N ALA A 508 -17.76 11.85 1.25
CA ALA A 508 -18.42 12.24 0.01
C ALA A 508 -17.42 12.39 -1.16
N ALA A 509 -16.34 13.14 -0.97
CA ALA A 509 -15.32 13.31 -2.02
C ALA A 509 -14.59 12.00 -2.37
N TYR A 510 -14.46 11.07 -1.41
CA TYR A 510 -13.97 9.72 -1.68
C TYR A 510 -14.95 8.89 -2.52
N ALA A 511 -16.26 9.01 -2.25
CA ALA A 511 -17.29 8.41 -3.09
C ALA A 511 -17.28 8.99 -4.51
N ASP A 512 -17.03 10.29 -4.67
CA ASP A 512 -16.91 10.92 -5.99
C ASP A 512 -15.69 10.38 -6.77
N LEU A 513 -14.56 10.09 -6.11
CA LEU A 513 -13.41 9.41 -6.75
C LEU A 513 -13.78 8.01 -7.24
N ILE A 514 -14.50 7.24 -6.42
CA ILE A 514 -14.99 5.90 -6.78
C ILE A 514 -15.91 5.99 -8.00
N GLU A 515 -16.87 6.92 -7.98
CA GLU A 515 -17.79 7.12 -9.11
C GLU A 515 -17.04 7.50 -10.38
N ASN A 516 -16.02 8.35 -10.30
CA ASN A 516 -15.24 8.73 -11.48
C ASN A 516 -14.37 7.57 -12.01
N ALA A 517 -13.80 6.76 -11.13
CA ALA A 517 -13.08 5.54 -11.54
C ALA A 517 -14.03 4.54 -12.24
N GLU A 518 -15.26 4.38 -11.75
CA GLU A 518 -16.28 3.56 -12.41
C GLU A 518 -16.65 4.12 -13.81
N LYS A 519 -16.79 5.45 -13.96
CA LYS A 519 -17.01 6.09 -15.27
C LYS A 519 -15.87 5.84 -16.25
N LYS A 520 -14.62 5.85 -15.79
CA LYS A 520 -13.45 5.55 -16.64
C LYS A 520 -13.50 4.11 -17.15
N ILE A 521 -13.81 3.15 -16.28
CA ILE A 521 -13.96 1.74 -16.67
C ILE A 521 -15.09 1.60 -17.71
N GLU A 522 -16.26 2.20 -17.47
CA GLU A 522 -17.37 2.18 -18.44
C GLU A 522 -17.00 2.78 -19.80
N TYR A 523 -16.20 3.85 -19.81
CA TYR A 523 -15.71 4.46 -21.04
C TYR A 523 -14.75 3.52 -21.80
N LEU A 524 -13.78 2.92 -21.11
CA LEU A 524 -12.85 1.95 -21.70
C LEU A 524 -13.58 0.73 -22.27
N GLU A 525 -14.62 0.26 -21.58
CA GLU A 525 -15.48 -0.82 -22.07
C GLU A 525 -16.19 -0.45 -23.38
N ALA A 526 -16.74 0.76 -23.46
CA ALA A 526 -17.39 1.23 -24.68
C ALA A 526 -16.42 1.31 -25.86
N GLN A 527 -15.16 1.70 -25.62
CA GLN A 527 -14.11 1.69 -26.64
C GLN A 527 -13.72 0.27 -27.05
N LYS A 528 -13.54 -0.63 -26.07
CA LYS A 528 -13.21 -2.02 -26.33
C LYS A 528 -14.29 -2.69 -27.18
N ASP A 529 -15.56 -2.51 -26.82
CA ASP A 529 -16.71 -3.04 -27.55
C ASP A 529 -16.78 -2.52 -29.00
N LEU A 530 -16.37 -1.27 -29.24
CA LEU A 530 -16.30 -0.69 -30.57
C LEU A 530 -15.21 -1.39 -31.40
N GLN A 531 -14.00 -1.52 -30.84
CA GLN A 531 -12.87 -2.18 -31.50
C GLN A 531 -13.16 -3.65 -31.79
N GLN A 532 -13.81 -4.34 -30.86
CA GLN A 532 -14.21 -5.73 -31.01
C GLN A 532 -15.19 -5.91 -32.17
N LYS A 533 -16.19 -5.03 -32.30
CA LYS A 533 -17.12 -5.04 -33.44
C LYS A 533 -16.41 -4.79 -34.77
N MET A 534 -15.42 -3.90 -34.79
CA MET A 534 -14.63 -3.66 -36.01
C MET A 534 -13.79 -4.89 -36.38
N ALA A 535 -13.11 -5.50 -35.40
CA ALA A 535 -12.37 -6.74 -35.62
C ALA A 535 -13.26 -7.87 -36.16
N GLU A 536 -14.45 -8.07 -35.59
CA GLU A 536 -15.44 -9.05 -36.08
C GLU A 536 -15.86 -8.78 -37.53
N GLN A 537 -16.03 -7.50 -37.91
CA GLN A 537 -16.37 -7.11 -39.27
C GLN A 537 -15.23 -7.38 -40.25
N TYR A 538 -13.99 -6.97 -39.92
CA TYR A 538 -12.82 -7.21 -40.78
C TYR A 538 -12.57 -8.70 -40.96
N LYS A 539 -12.66 -9.48 -39.88
CA LYS A 539 -12.57 -10.93 -39.92
C LYS A 539 -13.63 -11.55 -40.83
N SER A 540 -14.90 -11.17 -40.66
CA SER A 540 -16.00 -11.71 -41.48
C SER A 540 -15.79 -11.43 -42.97
N GLN A 541 -15.30 -10.23 -43.31
CA GLN A 541 -14.96 -9.87 -44.68
C GLN A 541 -13.76 -10.65 -45.20
N LEU A 542 -12.74 -10.86 -44.36
CA LEU A 542 -11.55 -11.64 -44.69
C LEU A 542 -11.92 -13.10 -44.94
N GLU A 543 -12.73 -13.72 -44.07
CA GLU A 543 -13.21 -15.10 -44.23
C GLU A 543 -14.08 -15.26 -45.48
N ALA A 544 -14.97 -14.30 -45.76
CA ALA A 544 -15.79 -14.31 -46.96
C ALA A 544 -14.93 -14.21 -48.23
N SER A 545 -13.98 -13.28 -48.25
CA SER A 545 -13.01 -13.08 -49.34
C SER A 545 -12.11 -14.30 -49.52
N LEU A 546 -11.65 -14.86 -48.40
CA LEU A 546 -10.89 -16.09 -48.39
C LEU A 546 -11.73 -17.18 -49.01
N ASN A 547 -13.01 -17.35 -48.66
CA ASN A 547 -13.94 -18.39 -49.14
C ASN A 547 -14.50 -18.20 -50.57
N SER A 548 -14.54 -16.98 -51.12
CA SER A 548 -15.07 -16.70 -52.46
C SER A 548 -14.12 -17.02 -53.63
N GLY A 549 -12.85 -17.31 -53.36
CA GLY A 549 -11.85 -17.70 -54.36
C GLY A 549 -12.02 -19.10 -54.98
N SER A 550 -13.04 -19.30 -55.82
CA SER A 550 -12.94 -20.09 -57.07
C SER A 550 -14.20 -19.88 -57.95
N ALA A 551 -14.24 -18.78 -58.71
CA ALA A 551 -15.08 -18.67 -59.90
C ALA A 551 -14.57 -17.55 -60.83
N GLU A 552 -13.31 -17.63 -61.27
CA GLU A 552 -12.91 -17.15 -62.61
C GLU A 552 -11.92 -18.14 -63.23
#